data_AF-A0A510JMG8-F1
#
_entry.id   AF-A0A510JMG8-F1
#
_cell.length_a   1.000
_cell.length_b   1.000
_cell.length_c   1.000
_cell.angle_alpha   90.00
_cell.angle_beta   90.00
_cell.angle_gamma   90.00
#
_symmetry.space_group_name_H-M   'P 1'
#
loop_
_entity.id
_entity.type
_entity.pdbx_description
1 polymer ?
#
loop_
_entity_poly.entity_id
_entity_poly.type
_entity_poly.pdbx_seq_one_letter_code
_entity_poly.pdbx_strand_id
1 'polypeptide(L)' 'MFKKFFLMVILTMAVMGCSAHDMALWKEARQERRERGETCYRRPSGEYYCKDRYGNRTY' A
#
# COMPACT_ATOMS: atom_id res chain seq x y z
N MET A 1 21.09 0.02 33.14
CA MET A 1 20.61 0.98 32.13
C MET A 1 20.65 0.44 30.69
N PHE A 2 21.67 -0.34 30.31
CA PHE A 2 21.85 -0.85 28.93
C PHE A 2 20.69 -1.72 28.39
N LYS A 3 20.10 -2.55 29.25
CA LYS A 3 19.02 -3.50 28.88
C LYS A 3 17.78 -2.81 28.30
N LYS A 4 17.48 -1.57 28.73
CA LYS A 4 16.32 -0.79 28.24
C LYS A 4 16.57 -0.23 26.85
N PHE A 5 17.79 0.25 26.56
CA PHE A 5 18.16 0.77 25.25
C PHE A 5 18.13 -0.32 24.17
N PHE A 6 18.64 -1.52 24.49
CA PHE A 6 18.64 -2.63 23.55
C PHE A 6 17.22 -3.02 23.10
N LEU A 7 16.28 -3.02 24.05
CA LEU A 7 14.88 -3.35 23.80
C LEU A 7 14.18 -2.27 22.96
N MET A 8 14.49 -0.99 23.19
CA MET A 8 13.97 0.11 22.35
C MET A 8 14.51 0.07 20.92
N VAL A 9 15.78 -0.30 20.71
CA VAL A 9 16.37 -0.42 19.37
C VAL A 9 15.72 -1.55 18.57
N ILE A 10 15.48 -2.71 19.20
CA ILE A 10 14.80 -3.84 18.53
C ILE A 10 13.36 -3.46 18.18
N LEU A 11 12.64 -2.81 19.09
CA LEU A 11 11.26 -2.37 18.85
C LEU A 11 11.16 -1.37 17.70
N THR A 12 12.08 -0.39 17.65
CA THR A 12 12.11 0.61 16.58
C THR A 12 12.45 -0.01 15.23
N MET A 13 13.41 -0.94 15.17
CA MET A 13 13.72 -1.69 13.95
C MET A 13 12.54 -2.54 13.47
N ALA A 14 11.80 -3.20 14.37
CA ALA A 14 10.61 -3.97 14.00
C ALA A 14 9.49 -3.10 13.40
N VAL A 15 9.25 -1.91 13.97
CA VAL A 15 8.25 -0.96 13.47
C VAL A 15 8.67 -0.34 12.13
N MET A 16 9.96 -0.04 11.96
CA MET A 16 10.49 0.42 10.68
C MET A 16 10.43 -0.67 9.60
N GLY A 17 10.63 -1.93 9.98
CA GLY A 17 10.54 -3.08 9.06
C GLY A 17 9.16 -3.25 8.45
N CYS A 18 8.09 -3.20 9.27
CA CYS A 18 6.72 -3.23 8.76
C CYS A 18 6.43 -2.04 7.84
N SER A 19 6.75 -0.82 8.30
CA SER A 19 6.43 0.39 7.53
C SER A 19 7.22 0.53 6.23
N ALA A 20 8.48 0.10 6.18
CA ALA A 20 9.29 0.12 4.96
C ALA A 20 8.80 -0.88 3.91
N HIS A 21 8.38 -2.08 4.35
CA HIS A 21 7.80 -3.08 3.46
C HIS A 21 6.42 -2.63 2.94
N ASP A 22 5.57 -2.08 3.80
CA ASP A 22 4.31 -1.47 3.40
C ASP A 22 4.52 -0.34 2.38
N MET A 23 5.49 0.54 2.58
CA MET A 23 5.79 1.61 1.63
C MET A 23 6.25 1.10 0.26
N ALA A 24 6.99 0.00 0.20
CA ALA A 24 7.39 -0.63 -1.06
C ALA A 24 6.19 -1.24 -1.79
N LEU A 25 5.37 -2.03 -1.10
CA LEU A 25 4.12 -2.61 -1.61
C LEU A 25 3.16 -1.54 -2.15
N TRP A 26 2.99 -0.42 -1.44
CA TRP A 26 2.14 0.69 -1.90
C TRP A 26 2.68 1.39 -3.15
N LYS A 27 4.00 1.48 -3.30
CA LYS A 27 4.62 2.04 -4.52
C LYS A 27 4.45 1.11 -5.71
N GLU A 28 4.69 -0.18 -5.51
CA GLU A 28 4.52 -1.22 -6.55
C GLU A 28 3.08 -1.30 -7.01
N ALA A 29 2.13 -1.41 -6.08
CA ALA A 29 0.70 -1.43 -6.43
C ALA A 29 0.27 -0.14 -7.16
N ARG A 30 0.75 1.03 -6.72
CA ARG A 30 0.46 2.30 -7.40
C ARG A 30 1.07 2.35 -8.81
N GLN A 31 2.26 1.80 -8.98
CA GLN A 31 2.93 1.75 -10.28
C GLN A 31 2.24 0.78 -11.22
N GLU A 32 1.88 -0.42 -10.75
CA GLU A 32 1.13 -1.42 -11.51
C GLU A 32 -0.23 -0.86 -11.97
N ARG A 33 -0.95 -0.14 -11.10
CA ARG A 33 -2.20 0.54 -11.46
C ARG A 33 -1.99 1.62 -12.54
N ARG A 34 -0.88 2.36 -12.47
CA ARG A 34 -0.51 3.34 -13.50
C ARG A 34 -0.16 2.66 -14.83
N GLU A 35 0.58 1.57 -14.79
CA GLU A 35 1.01 0.81 -15.98
C GLU A 35 -0.19 0.15 -16.67
N ARG A 36 -1.09 -0.52 -15.94
CA ARG A 36 -2.39 -0.99 -16.47
C ARG A 36 -3.31 0.17 -16.89
N GLY A 37 -3.10 1.35 -16.31
CA GLY A 37 -3.96 2.53 -16.43
C GLY A 37 -5.38 2.26 -15.97
N GLU A 38 -5.50 1.51 -14.89
CA GLU A 38 -6.76 1.26 -14.24
C GLU A 38 -7.04 2.35 -13.20
N THR A 39 -8.26 2.90 -13.26
CA THR A 39 -8.75 3.85 -12.25
C THR A 39 -9.94 3.24 -11.54
N CYS A 40 -9.82 3.08 -10.23
CA CYS A 40 -10.87 2.52 -9.39
C CYS A 40 -11.68 3.64 -8.72
N TYR A 41 -13.00 3.53 -8.81
CA TYR A 41 -13.96 4.47 -8.26
C TYR A 41 -14.80 3.77 -7.19
N ARG A 42 -15.24 4.54 -6.19
CA ARG A 42 -16.15 4.08 -5.15
C ARG A 42 -17.52 4.72 -5.35
N ARG A 43 -18.56 3.89 -5.42
CA ARG A 43 -19.94 4.38 -5.48
C ARG A 43 -20.43 4.82 -4.08
N PRO A 44 -21.43 5.72 -4.01
CA PRO A 44 -22.10 6.03 -2.75
C PRO A 44 -22.69 4.79 -2.05
N SER A 45 -23.08 3.76 -2.82
CA SER A 45 -23.55 2.47 -2.33
C SER A 45 -22.48 1.59 -1.66
N GLY A 46 -21.20 1.99 -1.74
CA GLY A 46 -20.06 1.22 -1.20
C GLY A 46 -19.43 0.23 -2.17
N GLU A 47 -20.02 0.00 -3.34
CA GLU A 47 -19.45 -0.86 -4.39
C GLU A 47 -18.22 -0.20 -5.04
N TYR A 48 -17.15 -0.98 -5.18
CA TYR A 48 -15.94 -0.57 -5.91
C TYR A 48 -15.97 -1.12 -7.33
N TYR A 49 -15.51 -0.32 -8.28
CA TYR A 49 -15.28 -0.76 -9.65
C TYR A 49 -14.07 -0.07 -10.24
N CYS A 50 -13.31 -0.81 -11.04
CA CYS A 50 -12.14 -0.30 -11.76
C CYS A 50 -12.47 -0.17 -13.24
N LYS A 51 -11.87 0.84 -13.88
CA LYS A 51 -11.97 1.08 -15.31
C LYS A 51 -10.59 1.13 -15.92
N ASP A 52 -10.40 0.51 -17.07
CA ASP A 52 -9.16 0.61 -17.85
C ASP A 52 -9.03 2.01 -18.52
N ARG A 53 -7.94 2.20 -19.27
CA ARG A 53 -7.67 3.44 -20.02
C ARG A 53 -8.72 3.76 -21.09
N TYR A 54 -9.51 2.77 -21.52
CA TYR A 54 -10.55 2.89 -22.53
C TYR A 54 -11.94 3.08 -21.93
N GLY A 55 -12.07 3.01 -20.59
CA GLY A 55 -13.32 3.17 -19.87
C GLY A 55 -14.10 1.86 -19.64
N ASN A 56 -13.55 0.70 -20.04
CA ASN A 56 -14.15 -0.60 -19.78
C ASN A 56 -13.94 -1.01 -18.33
N ARG A 57 -14.97 -1.64 -17.73
CA ARG A 57 -14.89 -2.12 -16.35
C ARG A 57 -13.97 -3.34 -16.25
N THR A 58 -12.95 -3.28 -15.40
CA THR A 58 -12.09 -4.42 -15.07
C THR A 58 -12.66 -5.13 -13.83
N TYR A 59 -12.62 -6.46 -13.83
CA TYR A 59 -13.13 -7.34 -12.76
C TYR A 59 -11.98 -8.05 -12.07
#